data_AF-A0A7J8PLU2-F1
#
_entry.id   AF-A0A7J8PLU2-F1
#
_cell.length_a   1.000
_cell.length_b   1.000
_cell.length_c   1.000
_cell.angle_alpha   90.00
_cell.angle_beta   90.00
_cell.angle_gamma   90.00
#
_symmetry.space_group_name_H-M   'P 1'
#
loop_
_entity.id
_entity.type
_entity.pdbx_description
1 polymer ?
#
loop_
_entity_poly.entity_id
_entity_poly.type
_entity_poly.pdbx_seq_one_letter_code
_entity_poly.pdbx_strand_id
1 'polypeptide(L)'
;MPLIRILEVELYRTLLSKARSFGLSDDWIQALIKKDPVRRQVLRVKGCLAGSKAENLLEQGDMVLAVNKEPVTCFRDIENVCHALDVGESGGELNMTIFRQGRELDLVVGTDVRDGNGTTRVINWCGCIVQDPHPAVRALGFLPEEGHGVYVARWCRGSPVHRYGLYALQWIVEVNGKPTPDLDALVNVTKELEHGEFVRVRTIHLNSKPRVLTLKQDLHYWPTWELRFDPETAIWHRQTIKALDCQNL
;
A
#
# COMPACT_ATOMS: atom_id res chain seq x y z
N MET A 1 14.66 12.82 -5.02
CA MET A 1 14.46 11.56 -5.79
C MET A 1 13.48 11.81 -6.93
N PRO A 2 13.58 11.10 -8.08
CA PRO A 2 12.59 11.20 -9.14
C PRO A 2 11.23 10.65 -8.67
N LEU A 3 10.16 11.32 -9.08
CA LEU A 3 8.79 10.81 -8.98
C LEU A 3 8.49 10.02 -10.25
N ILE A 4 7.80 8.89 -10.10
CA ILE A 4 7.44 7.99 -11.20
C ILE A 4 5.94 7.74 -11.14
N ARG A 5 5.28 7.84 -12.30
CA ARG A 5 3.89 7.40 -12.46
C ARG A 5 3.79 5.90 -12.65
N ILE A 6 2.88 5.29 -11.91
CA ILE A 6 2.60 3.85 -11.97
C ILE A 6 1.09 3.61 -11.90
N LEU A 7 0.63 2.47 -12.45
CA LEU A 7 -0.79 2.09 -12.43
C LEU A 7 -1.23 1.48 -11.10
N GLU A 8 -0.29 1.03 -10.25
CA GLU A 8 -0.58 0.34 -8.98
C GLU A 8 -1.50 -0.90 -9.12
N VAL A 9 -1.21 -1.72 -10.14
CA VAL A 9 -1.89 -2.98 -10.41
C VAL A 9 -0.86 -4.11 -10.52
N GLU A 10 -1.10 -5.23 -9.85
CA GLU A 10 -0.32 -6.44 -10.01
C GLU A 10 -0.79 -7.18 -11.28
N LEU A 11 0.10 -7.33 -12.24
CA LEU A 11 -0.17 -7.96 -13.53
C LEU A 11 0.61 -9.27 -13.66
N TYR A 12 0.03 -10.24 -14.37
CA TYR A 12 0.72 -11.48 -14.74
C TYR A 12 0.47 -11.82 -16.21
N ARG A 13 1.39 -12.61 -16.78
CA ARG A 13 1.38 -12.96 -18.20
C ARG A 13 0.50 -14.18 -18.44
N THR A 14 -0.32 -14.13 -19.49
CA THR A 14 -1.13 -15.28 -19.96
C THR A 14 -0.90 -15.49 -21.45
N LEU A 15 -0.58 -16.72 -21.86
CA LEU A 15 -0.41 -17.07 -23.27
C LEU A 15 -1.71 -16.87 -24.05
N LEU A 16 -1.62 -16.41 -25.30
CA LEU A 16 -2.80 -16.18 -26.15
C LEU A 16 -3.59 -17.48 -26.44
N SER A 17 -2.93 -18.63 -26.48
CA SER A 17 -3.60 -19.93 -26.59
C SER A 17 -4.56 -20.19 -25.42
N LYS A 18 -4.18 -19.75 -24.20
CA LYS A 18 -5.02 -19.81 -23.01
C LYS A 18 -6.01 -18.65 -22.95
N ALA A 19 -5.65 -17.47 -23.46
CA ALA A 19 -6.59 -16.34 -23.56
C ALA A 19 -7.79 -16.69 -24.45
N ARG A 20 -7.57 -17.43 -25.55
CA ARG A 20 -8.61 -17.92 -26.45
C ARG A 20 -9.64 -18.82 -25.74
N SER A 21 -9.21 -19.66 -24.79
CA SER A 21 -10.15 -20.49 -24.02
C SER A 21 -11.05 -19.69 -23.07
N PHE A 22 -10.71 -18.43 -22.79
CA PHE A 22 -11.57 -17.49 -22.06
C PHE A 22 -12.48 -16.67 -22.98
N GLY A 23 -12.48 -16.92 -24.29
CA GLY A 23 -13.36 -16.26 -25.27
C GLY A 23 -12.79 -14.99 -25.89
N LEU A 24 -11.48 -14.72 -25.75
CA LEU A 24 -10.85 -13.57 -26.43
C LEU A 24 -11.00 -13.72 -27.95
N SER A 25 -11.40 -12.64 -28.63
CA SER A 25 -11.68 -12.66 -30.07
C SER A 25 -10.42 -12.93 -30.90
N ASP A 26 -10.62 -13.53 -32.07
CA ASP A 26 -9.52 -13.79 -33.00
C ASP A 26 -8.87 -12.50 -33.50
N ASP A 27 -9.64 -11.41 -33.64
CA ASP A 27 -9.12 -10.09 -34.02
C ASP A 27 -8.08 -9.58 -33.01
N TRP A 28 -8.39 -9.67 -31.71
CA TRP A 28 -7.45 -9.30 -30.65
C TRP A 28 -6.25 -10.23 -30.59
N ILE A 29 -6.45 -11.54 -30.79
CA ILE A 29 -5.34 -12.50 -30.86
C ILE A 29 -4.37 -12.10 -31.99
N GLN A 30 -4.88 -11.78 -33.18
CA GLN A 30 -4.03 -11.35 -34.30
C GLN A 30 -3.34 -10.01 -34.02
N ALA A 31 -4.04 -9.04 -33.43
CA ALA A 31 -3.47 -7.75 -33.07
C ALA A 31 -2.30 -7.90 -32.07
N LEU A 32 -2.47 -8.73 -31.04
CA LEU A 32 -1.43 -8.98 -30.03
C LEU A 32 -0.26 -9.80 -30.58
N ILE A 33 -0.51 -10.78 -31.48
CA ILE A 33 0.56 -11.51 -32.20
C ILE A 33 1.36 -10.55 -33.10
N LYS A 34 0.68 -9.64 -33.81
CA LYS A 34 1.36 -8.66 -34.66
C LYS A 34 2.25 -7.71 -33.85
N LYS A 35 1.80 -7.31 -32.66
CA LYS A 35 2.56 -6.44 -31.74
C LYS A 35 3.77 -7.17 -31.13
N ASP A 36 3.61 -8.41 -30.68
CA ASP A 36 4.69 -9.23 -30.12
C ASP A 36 4.63 -10.69 -30.62
N PRO A 37 5.23 -10.96 -31.80
CA PRO A 37 5.16 -12.28 -32.43
C PRO A 37 5.97 -13.36 -31.69
N VAL A 38 6.85 -12.95 -30.77
CA VAL A 38 7.72 -13.83 -30.00
C VAL A 38 7.03 -14.29 -28.72
N ARG A 39 6.54 -13.37 -27.88
CA ARG A 39 5.96 -13.72 -26.57
C ARG A 39 4.53 -14.24 -26.68
N ARG A 40 3.73 -13.73 -27.63
CA ARG A 40 2.34 -14.16 -27.88
C ARG A 40 1.53 -14.28 -26.58
N GLN A 41 1.50 -13.19 -25.81
CA GLN A 41 0.89 -13.13 -24.49
C GLN A 41 -0.02 -11.91 -24.36
N VAL A 42 -0.90 -11.96 -23.37
CA VAL A 42 -1.70 -10.84 -22.88
C VAL A 42 -1.46 -10.68 -21.38
N LEU A 43 -1.53 -9.44 -20.88
CA LEU A 43 -1.43 -9.17 -19.45
C LEU A 43 -2.78 -9.36 -18.78
N ARG A 44 -2.79 -10.04 -17.62
CA ARG A 44 -3.97 -10.21 -16.79
C ARG A 44 -3.79 -9.56 -15.43
N VAL A 45 -4.87 -8.98 -14.92
CA VAL A 45 -4.92 -8.39 -13.59
C VAL A 45 -4.94 -9.50 -12.54
N LYS A 46 -3.94 -9.51 -11.66
CA LYS A 46 -3.92 -10.36 -10.45
C LYS A 46 -4.68 -9.69 -9.31
N GLY A 47 -4.49 -8.39 -9.15
CA GLY A 47 -5.16 -7.55 -8.15
C GLY A 47 -4.68 -6.11 -8.23
N CYS A 48 -5.44 -5.20 -7.62
CA CYS A 48 -5.08 -3.79 -7.50
C CYS A 48 -4.50 -3.54 -6.11
N LEU A 49 -3.55 -2.62 -5.98
CA LEU A 49 -3.10 -2.17 -4.66
C LEU A 49 -4.24 -1.41 -3.99
N ALA A 50 -4.50 -1.70 -2.71
CA ALA A 50 -5.56 -1.02 -1.97
C ALA A 50 -5.29 0.48 -1.85
N GLY A 51 -6.34 1.29 -1.99
CA GLY A 51 -6.28 2.75 -2.05
C GLY A 51 -5.67 3.33 -3.34
N SER A 52 -5.43 2.53 -4.38
CA SER A 52 -4.92 3.05 -5.67
C SER A 52 -6.04 3.63 -6.53
N LYS A 53 -5.69 4.42 -7.55
CA LYS A 53 -6.69 4.93 -8.50
C LYS A 53 -7.26 3.88 -9.44
N ALA A 54 -6.61 2.72 -9.53
CA ALA A 54 -7.12 1.57 -10.27
C ALA A 54 -8.04 0.67 -9.42
N GLU A 55 -8.08 0.88 -8.11
CA GLU A 55 -8.97 0.16 -7.19
C GLU A 55 -10.43 0.36 -7.61
N ASN A 56 -11.21 -0.73 -7.59
CA ASN A 56 -12.62 -0.79 -8.02
C ASN A 56 -12.89 -0.57 -9.53
N LEU A 57 -11.90 -0.18 -10.34
CA LEU A 57 -12.05 -0.06 -11.80
C LEU A 57 -11.64 -1.34 -12.52
N LEU A 58 -10.49 -1.90 -12.12
CA LEU A 58 -9.96 -3.15 -12.64
C LEU A 58 -10.26 -4.30 -11.67
N GLU A 59 -10.62 -5.45 -12.22
CA GLU A 59 -10.99 -6.64 -11.48
C GLU A 59 -10.01 -7.78 -11.73
N GLN A 60 -9.92 -8.69 -10.76
CA GLN A 60 -9.08 -9.89 -10.92
C GLN A 60 -9.51 -10.69 -12.15
N GLY A 61 -8.54 -10.98 -13.01
CA GLY A 61 -8.70 -11.80 -14.18
C GLY A 61 -8.96 -11.03 -15.47
N ASP A 62 -9.21 -9.71 -15.41
CA ASP A 62 -9.28 -8.83 -16.57
C ASP A 62 -8.04 -8.99 -17.45
N MET A 63 -8.23 -9.03 -18.77
CA MET A 63 -7.13 -8.97 -19.73
C MET A 63 -6.97 -7.54 -20.22
N VAL A 64 -5.77 -6.97 -20.11
CA VAL A 64 -5.46 -5.65 -20.66
C VAL A 64 -5.06 -5.83 -22.12
N LEU A 65 -5.86 -5.28 -23.04
CA LEU A 65 -5.69 -5.45 -24.48
C LEU A 65 -4.95 -4.27 -25.12
N ALA A 66 -5.38 -3.05 -24.78
CA ALA A 66 -4.78 -1.83 -25.28
C ALA A 66 -4.81 -0.72 -24.22
N VAL A 67 -3.91 0.23 -24.38
CA VAL A 67 -3.94 1.49 -23.63
C VAL A 67 -3.79 2.64 -24.62
N ASN A 68 -4.65 3.64 -24.53
CA ASN A 68 -4.75 4.75 -25.47
C ASN A 68 -4.87 4.28 -26.93
N LYS A 69 -5.68 3.22 -27.14
CA LYS A 69 -5.90 2.55 -28.44
C LYS A 69 -4.69 1.82 -29.03
N GLU A 70 -3.56 1.77 -28.31
CA GLU A 70 -2.38 1.02 -28.72
C GLU A 70 -2.32 -0.33 -28.00
N PRO A 71 -2.20 -1.47 -28.72
CA PRO A 71 -2.10 -2.79 -28.10
C PRO A 71 -0.90 -2.93 -27.16
N VAL A 72 -1.12 -3.55 -26.00
CA VAL A 72 -0.09 -3.79 -24.98
C VAL A 72 0.10 -5.28 -24.73
N THR A 73 1.34 -5.74 -24.64
CA THR A 73 1.65 -7.18 -24.49
C THR A 73 2.62 -7.45 -23.35
N CYS A 74 3.34 -6.45 -22.84
CA CYS A 74 4.33 -6.63 -21.78
C CYS A 74 4.32 -5.49 -20.75
N PHE A 75 4.91 -5.73 -19.58
CA PHE A 75 4.96 -4.75 -18.48
C PHE A 75 5.59 -3.42 -18.92
N ARG A 76 6.61 -3.49 -19.80
CA ARG A 76 7.28 -2.30 -20.35
C ARG A 76 6.33 -1.41 -21.16
N ASP A 77 5.35 -1.98 -21.85
CA ASP A 77 4.38 -1.17 -22.59
C ASP A 77 3.55 -0.31 -21.63
N ILE A 78 3.10 -0.88 -20.51
CA ILE A 78 2.37 -0.17 -19.45
C ILE A 78 3.26 0.89 -18.78
N GLU A 79 4.50 0.55 -18.45
CA GLU A 79 5.47 1.49 -17.85
C GLU A 79 5.73 2.69 -18.77
N ASN A 80 5.97 2.44 -20.07
CA ASN A 80 6.20 3.50 -21.05
C ASN A 80 4.99 4.42 -21.18
N VAL A 81 3.78 3.87 -21.19
CA VAL A 81 2.55 4.64 -21.29
C VAL A 81 2.31 5.47 -20.02
N CYS A 82 2.58 4.93 -18.83
CA CYS A 82 2.54 5.70 -17.58
C CYS A 82 3.56 6.85 -17.61
N HIS A 83 4.81 6.59 -18.04
CA HIS A 83 5.86 7.60 -18.12
C HIS A 83 5.55 8.70 -19.14
N ALA A 84 4.89 8.37 -20.26
CA ALA A 84 4.49 9.36 -21.25
C ALA A 84 3.54 10.43 -20.69
N LEU A 85 2.76 10.10 -19.65
CA LEU A 85 1.88 11.05 -18.96
C LEU A 85 2.65 12.10 -18.14
N ASP A 86 3.91 11.84 -17.77
CA ASP A 86 4.74 12.81 -17.03
C ASP A 86 5.17 14.00 -17.90
N VAL A 87 5.15 13.83 -19.23
CA VAL A 87 5.65 14.82 -20.20
C VAL A 87 4.49 15.66 -20.79
N GLY A 88 3.24 15.24 -20.62
CA GLY A 88 2.06 15.91 -21.20
C GLY A 88 1.17 16.60 -20.16
N GLU A 89 0.28 17.49 -20.63
CA GLU A 89 -0.79 18.12 -19.83
C GLU A 89 -1.96 17.15 -19.52
N SER A 90 -1.74 15.84 -19.63
CA SER A 90 -2.75 14.83 -19.33
C SER A 90 -2.95 14.69 -17.83
N GLY A 91 -4.21 14.62 -17.37
CA GLY A 91 -4.62 14.50 -15.96
C GLY A 91 -4.19 13.22 -15.23
N GLY A 92 -3.22 12.47 -15.75
CA GLY A 92 -2.71 11.24 -15.15
C GLY A 92 -3.62 10.03 -15.38
N GLU A 93 -4.48 10.06 -16.39
CA GLU A 93 -5.45 9.01 -16.70
C GLU A 93 -5.07 8.25 -17.98
N LEU A 94 -5.44 6.97 -18.03
CA LEU A 94 -5.20 6.05 -19.13
C LEU A 94 -6.53 5.50 -19.66
N ASN A 95 -6.74 5.59 -20.97
CA ASN A 95 -7.87 4.93 -21.63
C ASN A 95 -7.50 3.47 -21.88
N MET A 96 -7.96 2.56 -21.03
CA MET A 96 -7.66 1.14 -21.10
C MET A 96 -8.79 0.37 -21.77
N THR A 97 -8.47 -0.40 -22.80
CA THR A 97 -9.37 -1.40 -23.36
C THR A 97 -9.06 -2.74 -22.70
N ILE A 98 -10.04 -3.29 -22.00
CA ILE A 98 -9.93 -4.56 -21.29
C ILE A 98 -10.92 -5.60 -21.82
N PHE A 99 -10.65 -6.86 -21.53
CA PHE A 99 -11.59 -7.96 -21.74
C PHE A 99 -11.98 -8.60 -20.42
N ARG A 100 -13.27 -8.51 -20.09
CA ARG A 100 -13.89 -9.01 -18.86
C ARG A 100 -15.10 -9.86 -19.22
N GLN A 101 -15.14 -11.10 -18.74
CA GLN A 101 -16.30 -12.00 -18.88
C GLN A 101 -16.88 -12.09 -20.30
N GLY A 102 -16.03 -12.20 -21.33
CA GLY A 102 -16.49 -12.33 -22.72
C GLY A 102 -16.77 -11.02 -23.44
N ARG A 103 -16.56 -9.86 -22.80
CA ARG A 103 -16.87 -8.54 -23.36
C ARG A 103 -15.64 -7.63 -23.33
N GLU A 104 -15.52 -6.84 -24.38
CA GLU A 104 -14.59 -5.71 -24.44
C GLU A 104 -15.20 -4.50 -23.72
N LEU A 105 -14.40 -3.84 -22.89
CA LEU A 105 -14.80 -2.66 -22.14
C LEU A 105 -13.69 -1.62 -22.25
N ASP A 106 -14.08 -0.37 -22.48
CA ASP A 106 -13.18 0.78 -22.37
C ASP A 106 -13.38 1.46 -21.02
N LEU A 107 -12.28 1.64 -20.29
CA LEU A 107 -12.26 2.24 -18.96
C LEU A 107 -11.24 3.38 -18.92
N VAL A 108 -11.55 4.43 -18.18
CA VAL A 108 -10.58 5.48 -17.83
C VAL A 108 -10.00 5.14 -16.47
N VAL A 109 -8.70 4.86 -16.40
CA VAL A 109 -8.04 4.42 -15.16
C VAL A 109 -6.96 5.42 -14.78
N GLY A 110 -6.99 5.90 -13.55
CA GLY A 110 -6.01 6.84 -13.03
C GLY A 110 -4.67 6.18 -12.71
N THR A 111 -3.59 6.96 -12.79
CA THR A 111 -2.25 6.58 -12.35
C THR A 111 -1.87 7.27 -11.05
N ASP A 112 -1.11 6.55 -10.22
CA ASP A 112 -0.55 7.01 -8.96
C ASP A 112 0.88 7.49 -9.17
N VAL A 113 1.28 8.48 -8.36
CA VAL A 113 2.65 9.02 -8.36
C VAL A 113 3.36 8.47 -7.13
N ARG A 114 4.52 7.86 -7.33
CA ARG A 114 5.37 7.35 -6.24
C ARG A 114 6.78 7.88 -6.36
N ASP A 115 7.41 8.08 -5.20
CA ASP A 115 8.86 8.18 -5.13
C ASP A 115 9.47 6.78 -4.93
N GLY A 116 10.80 6.71 -4.99
CA GLY A 116 11.54 5.49 -4.68
C GLY A 116 12.10 5.44 -3.26
N ASN A 117 11.67 6.33 -2.36
CA ASN A 117 12.17 6.36 -0.98
C ASN A 117 11.56 5.22 -0.14
N GLY A 118 10.33 4.81 -0.48
CA GLY A 118 9.60 3.81 0.29
C GLY A 118 9.21 4.33 1.68
N THR A 119 9.55 3.59 2.74
CA THR A 119 9.25 4.03 4.11
C THR A 119 10.18 5.16 4.53
N THR A 120 9.62 6.32 4.86
CA THR A 120 10.37 7.49 5.33
C THR A 120 10.12 7.83 6.80
N ARG A 121 9.19 7.16 7.46
CA ARG A 121 8.88 7.38 8.88
C ARG A 121 8.52 6.08 9.57
N VAL A 122 9.10 5.88 10.75
CA VAL A 122 8.85 4.72 11.61
C VAL A 122 8.71 5.21 13.05
N ILE A 123 7.72 4.70 13.77
CA ILE A 123 7.52 5.01 15.18
C ILE A 123 7.64 3.74 16.00
N ASN A 124 8.37 3.81 17.12
CA ASN A 124 8.30 2.82 18.17
C ASN A 124 7.42 3.35 19.30
N TRP A 125 6.36 2.60 19.60
CA TRP A 125 5.50 2.85 20.75
C TRP A 125 5.33 1.56 21.56
N CYS A 126 5.79 1.55 22.82
CA CYS A 126 5.73 0.37 23.69
C CYS A 126 6.32 -0.93 23.10
N GLY A 127 7.30 -0.80 22.19
CA GLY A 127 7.92 -1.93 21.47
C GLY A 127 7.16 -2.41 20.24
N CYS A 128 6.11 -1.71 19.83
CA CYS A 128 5.46 -1.84 18.53
C CYS A 128 6.11 -0.88 17.55
N ILE A 129 6.54 -1.41 16.40
CA ILE A 129 7.07 -0.65 15.29
C ILE A 129 5.95 -0.44 14.28
N VAL A 130 5.56 0.82 14.10
CA VAL A 130 4.51 1.23 13.18
C VAL A 130 5.04 2.15 12.09
N GLN A 131 4.38 2.10 10.94
CA GLN A 131 4.66 2.91 9.77
C GLN A 131 3.40 2.98 8.88
N ASP A 132 3.45 3.81 7.85
CA ASP A 132 2.44 3.79 6.78
C ASP A 132 2.45 2.42 6.05
N PRO A 133 1.30 1.90 5.58
CA PRO A 133 1.25 0.66 4.82
C PRO A 133 2.14 0.68 3.57
N HIS A 134 3.25 -0.05 3.63
CA HIS A 134 4.15 -0.15 2.49
C HIS A 134 3.47 -0.86 1.29
N PRO A 135 3.94 -0.66 0.05
CA PRO A 135 3.28 -1.16 -1.16
C PRO A 135 2.94 -2.65 -1.14
N ALA A 136 3.81 -3.50 -0.58
CA ALA A 136 3.53 -4.93 -0.47
C ALA A 136 2.39 -5.30 0.50
N VAL A 137 2.04 -4.45 1.48
CA VAL A 137 0.81 -4.63 2.29
C VAL A 137 -0.42 -4.20 1.48
N ARG A 138 -0.34 -3.06 0.79
CA ARG A 138 -1.44 -2.58 -0.07
C ARG A 138 -1.75 -3.55 -1.20
N ALA A 139 -0.73 -4.25 -1.73
CA ALA A 139 -0.89 -5.29 -2.75
C ALA A 139 -1.71 -6.51 -2.27
N LEU A 140 -1.94 -6.65 -0.96
CA LEU A 140 -2.82 -7.68 -0.39
C LEU A 140 -4.31 -7.32 -0.56
N GLY A 141 -4.63 -6.11 -1.06
CA GLY A 141 -5.97 -5.73 -1.48
C GLY A 141 -6.91 -5.30 -0.34
N PHE A 142 -6.37 -4.89 0.81
CA PHE A 142 -7.19 -4.44 1.94
C PHE A 142 -6.55 -3.28 2.71
N LEU A 143 -7.33 -2.23 2.96
CA LEU A 143 -7.07 -1.16 3.92
C LEU A 143 -8.35 -0.88 4.74
N PRO A 144 -8.25 -0.73 6.07
CA PRO A 144 -9.41 -0.34 6.88
C PRO A 144 -9.96 1.05 6.53
N GLU A 145 -11.29 1.18 6.53
CA GLU A 145 -11.99 2.44 6.26
C GLU A 145 -11.87 3.43 7.43
N GLU A 146 -11.76 2.92 8.67
CA GLU A 146 -11.68 3.75 9.89
C GLU A 146 -10.34 4.48 10.05
N GLY A 147 -9.33 4.09 9.29
CA GLY A 147 -7.99 4.63 9.35
C GLY A 147 -6.94 3.55 9.06
N HIS A 148 -5.98 3.86 8.19
CA HIS A 148 -5.01 2.87 7.73
C HIS A 148 -3.57 3.39 7.67
N GLY A 149 -3.27 4.60 8.14
CA GLY A 149 -1.91 5.14 8.16
C GLY A 149 -1.01 4.60 9.29
N VAL A 150 -1.53 3.79 10.21
CA VAL A 150 -0.78 3.23 11.34
C VAL A 150 -0.74 1.71 11.28
N TYR A 151 0.12 1.16 10.43
CA TYR A 151 0.29 -0.27 10.26
C TYR A 151 1.36 -0.83 11.21
N VAL A 152 1.03 -1.89 11.95
CA VAL A 152 1.98 -2.61 12.80
C VAL A 152 2.85 -3.52 11.94
N ALA A 153 4.07 -3.06 11.63
CA ALA A 153 5.03 -3.81 10.84
C ALA A 153 5.75 -4.88 11.67
N ARG A 154 6.03 -4.59 12.95
CA ARG A 154 6.78 -5.49 13.83
C ARG A 154 6.48 -5.22 15.30
N TRP A 155 6.67 -6.23 16.14
CA TRP A 155 6.74 -6.08 17.58
C TRP A 155 8.06 -6.62 18.12
N CYS A 156 8.51 -6.07 19.23
CA CYS A 156 9.73 -6.52 19.92
C CYS A 156 9.38 -7.54 21.01
N ARG A 157 10.13 -8.65 21.10
CA ARG A 157 9.92 -9.66 22.14
C ARG A 157 10.20 -9.07 23.52
N GLY A 158 9.39 -9.45 24.51
CA GLY A 158 9.49 -8.95 25.88
C GLY A 158 8.97 -7.53 26.10
N SER A 159 8.49 -6.85 25.04
CA SER A 159 7.86 -5.54 25.16
C SER A 159 6.44 -5.61 25.75
N PRO A 160 5.88 -4.47 26.22
CA PRO A 160 4.47 -4.40 26.58
C PRO A 160 3.56 -4.91 25.47
N VAL A 161 3.78 -4.51 24.21
CA VAL A 161 2.90 -4.95 23.11
C VAL A 161 2.95 -6.47 22.89
N HIS A 162 4.10 -7.11 23.13
CA HIS A 162 4.22 -8.57 23.09
C HIS A 162 3.40 -9.24 24.21
N ARG A 163 3.44 -8.67 25.42
CA ARG A 163 2.69 -9.15 26.59
C ARG A 163 1.18 -9.02 26.42
N TYR A 164 0.74 -7.94 25.79
CA TYR A 164 -0.68 -7.59 25.65
C TYR A 164 -1.31 -8.00 24.31
N GLY A 165 -0.54 -8.59 23.39
CA GLY A 165 -1.05 -9.20 22.17
C GLY A 165 -1.21 -8.27 20.96
N LEU A 166 -0.54 -7.12 20.95
CA LEU A 166 -0.46 -6.24 19.78
C LEU A 166 0.70 -6.71 18.86
N TYR A 167 0.38 -7.57 17.90
CA TYR A 167 1.30 -8.16 16.93
C TYR A 167 1.26 -7.47 15.56
N ALA A 168 2.06 -7.93 14.60
CA ALA A 168 2.05 -7.41 13.23
C ALA A 168 0.78 -7.79 12.46
N LEU A 169 0.65 -7.26 11.24
CA LEU A 169 -0.45 -7.52 10.30
C LEU A 169 -1.80 -6.89 10.72
N GLN A 170 -1.75 -5.80 11.46
CA GLN A 170 -2.93 -5.06 11.87
C GLN A 170 -2.66 -3.55 11.89
N TRP A 171 -3.74 -2.77 11.77
CA TRP A 171 -3.71 -1.33 11.90
C TRP A 171 -4.19 -0.91 13.28
N ILE A 172 -3.54 0.10 13.85
CA ILE A 172 -4.05 0.81 15.03
C ILE A 172 -4.97 1.89 14.51
N VAL A 173 -6.26 1.78 14.82
CA VAL A 173 -7.28 2.71 14.30
C VAL A 173 -7.79 3.66 15.38
N GLU A 174 -7.56 3.32 16.65
CA GLU A 174 -7.98 4.13 17.79
C GLU A 174 -7.14 3.84 19.03
N VAL A 175 -6.86 4.88 19.80
CA VAL A 175 -6.20 4.80 21.11
C VAL A 175 -7.00 5.64 22.11
N ASN A 176 -7.46 5.03 23.21
CA ASN A 176 -8.31 5.65 24.25
C ASN A 176 -9.55 6.40 23.70
N GLY A 177 -10.20 5.87 22.65
CA GLY A 177 -11.35 6.54 22.03
C GLY A 177 -10.99 7.59 20.98
N LYS A 178 -9.70 7.93 20.83
CA LYS A 178 -9.22 8.90 19.84
C LYS A 178 -8.82 8.19 18.54
N PRO A 179 -9.39 8.53 17.38
CA PRO A 179 -9.00 7.96 16.10
C PRO A 179 -7.53 8.22 15.77
N THR A 180 -6.87 7.25 15.13
CA THR A 180 -5.48 7.37 14.66
C THR A 180 -5.38 7.09 13.17
N PRO A 181 -5.89 7.99 12.30
CA PRO A 181 -5.90 7.76 10.85
C PRO A 181 -4.50 7.73 10.24
N ASP A 182 -3.52 8.39 10.87
CA ASP A 182 -2.15 8.51 10.41
C ASP A 182 -1.14 8.50 11.58
N LEU A 183 0.15 8.48 11.24
CA LEU A 183 1.24 8.46 12.20
C LEU A 183 1.31 9.73 13.06
N ASP A 184 0.87 10.90 12.58
CA ASP A 184 0.88 12.14 13.36
C ASP A 184 -0.20 12.13 14.44
N ALA A 185 -1.40 11.65 14.12
CA ALA A 185 -2.46 11.42 15.08
C ALA A 185 -2.00 10.44 16.17
N LEU A 186 -1.33 9.34 15.80
CA LEU A 186 -0.75 8.43 16.78
C LEU A 186 0.29 9.13 17.68
N VAL A 187 1.22 9.90 17.12
CA VAL A 187 2.21 10.65 17.92
C VAL A 187 1.52 11.60 18.89
N ASN A 188 0.50 12.32 18.44
CA ASN A 188 -0.22 13.26 19.30
C ASN A 188 -0.92 12.55 20.46
N VAL A 189 -1.60 11.43 20.21
CA VAL A 189 -2.23 10.66 21.28
C VAL A 189 -1.20 10.07 22.24
N THR A 190 -0.10 9.52 21.74
CA THR A 190 0.92 8.86 22.58
C THR A 190 1.72 9.84 23.45
N LYS A 191 1.82 11.11 23.07
CA LYS A 191 2.41 12.18 23.91
C LYS A 191 1.63 12.43 25.19
N GLU A 192 0.32 12.21 25.18
CA GLU A 192 -0.54 12.43 26.33
C GLU A 192 -0.50 11.28 27.34
N LEU A 193 -0.02 10.09 26.95
CA LEU A 193 -0.08 8.88 27.77
C LEU A 193 1.06 8.82 28.79
N GLU A 194 0.74 8.62 30.06
CA GLU A 194 1.72 8.62 31.14
C GLU A 194 2.38 7.25 31.41
N HIS A 195 3.54 7.26 32.04
CA HIS A 195 4.21 6.00 32.43
C HIS A 195 3.30 5.17 33.34
N GLY A 196 3.13 3.89 33.02
CA GLY A 196 2.31 2.96 33.79
C GLY A 196 0.80 3.05 33.53
N GLU A 197 0.34 3.97 32.68
CA GLU A 197 -1.06 4.09 32.30
C GLU A 197 -1.55 2.87 31.50
N PHE A 198 -2.79 2.45 31.73
CA PHE A 198 -3.47 1.47 30.90
C PHE A 198 -4.20 2.16 29.75
N VAL A 199 -3.92 1.70 28.54
CA VAL A 199 -4.37 2.29 27.28
C VAL A 199 -5.24 1.29 26.56
N ARG A 200 -6.42 1.70 26.10
CA ARG A 200 -7.30 0.90 25.25
C ARG A 200 -6.94 1.14 23.79
N VAL A 201 -6.61 0.08 23.07
CA VAL A 201 -6.21 0.14 21.65
C VAL A 201 -7.22 -0.65 20.83
N ARG A 202 -7.84 0.00 19.85
CA ARG A 202 -8.64 -0.70 18.83
C ARG A 202 -7.78 -0.93 17.61
N THR A 203 -7.80 -2.15 17.11
CA THR A 203 -7.08 -2.55 15.91
C THR A 203 -7.99 -3.24 14.92
N ILE A 204 -7.56 -3.26 13.66
CA ILE A 204 -8.18 -4.04 12.60
C ILE A 204 -7.10 -4.91 11.99
N HIS A 205 -7.30 -6.23 11.98
CA HIS A 205 -6.34 -7.15 11.37
C HIS A 205 -6.51 -7.18 9.85
N LEU A 206 -5.46 -7.60 9.12
CA LEU A 206 -5.44 -7.82 7.66
C LEU A 206 -6.58 -8.70 7.11
N ASN A 207 -7.24 -9.48 7.95
CA ASN A 207 -8.41 -10.29 7.58
C ASN A 207 -9.73 -9.61 7.95
N SER A 208 -9.71 -8.29 8.09
CA SER A 208 -10.85 -7.41 8.39
C SER A 208 -11.50 -7.67 9.76
N LYS A 209 -10.81 -8.34 10.69
CA LYS A 209 -11.34 -8.60 12.04
C LYS A 209 -10.94 -7.46 13.00
N PRO A 210 -11.92 -6.72 13.56
CA PRO A 210 -11.63 -5.73 14.59
C PRO A 210 -11.31 -6.42 15.92
N ARG A 211 -10.40 -5.82 16.70
CA ARG A 211 -10.07 -6.26 18.06
C ARG A 211 -9.88 -5.04 18.95
N VAL A 212 -10.19 -5.20 20.23
CA VAL A 212 -9.87 -4.22 21.27
C VAL A 212 -8.98 -4.90 22.29
N LEU A 213 -7.86 -4.26 22.62
CA LEU A 213 -6.90 -4.74 23.59
C LEU A 213 -6.53 -3.63 24.58
N THR A 214 -6.02 -4.03 25.73
CA THR A 214 -5.45 -3.12 26.73
C THR A 214 -3.94 -3.23 26.65
N LEU A 215 -3.23 -2.11 26.73
CA LEU A 215 -1.77 -2.02 26.75
C LEU A 215 -1.36 -1.20 27.97
N LYS A 216 -0.31 -1.60 28.70
CA LYS A 216 0.28 -0.75 29.75
C LYS A 216 1.49 -0.01 29.20
N GLN A 217 1.47 1.32 29.24
CA GLN A 217 2.58 2.16 28.80
C GLN A 217 3.81 1.95 29.68
N ASP A 218 4.96 1.70 29.07
CA ASP A 218 6.24 1.56 29.78
C ASP A 218 7.30 2.47 29.17
N LEU A 219 7.36 3.71 29.67
CA LEU A 219 8.37 4.69 29.25
C LEU A 219 9.78 4.43 29.82
N HIS A 220 9.95 3.49 30.76
CA HIS A 220 11.26 3.20 31.35
C HIS A 220 12.10 2.33 30.42
N TYR A 221 11.56 1.20 29.98
CA TYR A 221 12.25 0.30 29.05
C TYR A 221 11.90 0.56 27.59
N TRP A 222 10.73 1.16 27.32
CA TRP A 222 10.20 1.35 25.96
C TRP A 222 9.77 2.80 25.70
N PRO A 223 10.71 3.76 25.73
CA PRO A 223 10.40 5.14 25.38
C PRO A 223 9.79 5.22 23.97
N THR A 224 8.90 6.19 23.77
CA THR A 224 8.29 6.44 22.47
C THR A 224 9.27 7.29 21.66
N TRP A 225 9.65 6.82 20.48
CA TRP A 225 10.56 7.51 19.58
C TRP A 225 10.14 7.30 18.14
N GLU A 226 10.57 8.20 17.26
CA GLU A 226 10.43 8.05 15.82
C GLU A 226 11.77 8.14 15.11
N LEU A 227 11.81 7.51 13.93
CA LEU A 227 12.85 7.67 12.93
C LEU A 227 12.21 8.37 11.72
N ARG A 228 12.85 9.42 11.23
CA ARG A 228 12.48 10.12 10.00
C ARG A 228 13.65 10.07 9.02
N PHE A 229 13.36 9.66 7.80
CA PHE A 229 14.31 9.69 6.70
C PHE A 229 14.28 11.07 6.05
N ASP A 230 15.44 11.70 5.95
CA ASP A 230 15.63 12.88 5.13
C ASP A 230 16.09 12.45 3.72
N PRO A 231 15.24 12.63 2.69
CA PRO A 231 15.57 12.24 1.33
C PRO A 231 16.62 13.15 0.66
N GLU A 232 16.90 14.34 1.19
CA GLU A 232 17.92 15.24 0.65
C GLU A 232 19.32 14.81 1.07
N THR A 233 19.48 14.46 2.34
CA THR A 233 20.76 14.01 2.90
C THR A 233 20.95 12.49 2.87
N ALA A 234 19.87 11.73 2.62
CA ALA A 234 19.81 10.27 2.73
C ALA A 234 20.15 9.75 4.14
N ILE A 235 19.81 10.52 5.18
CA ILE A 235 20.11 10.21 6.59
C ILE A 235 18.82 9.96 7.36
N TRP A 236 18.87 9.00 8.29
CA TRP A 236 17.82 8.78 9.27
C TRP A 236 18.07 9.56 10.55
N HIS A 237 17.10 10.37 10.96
CA HIS A 237 17.11 11.11 12.20
C HIS A 237 16.21 10.44 13.23
N ARG A 238 16.75 10.25 14.44
CA ARG A 238 15.98 9.75 15.58
C ARG A 238 15.53 10.89 16.46
N GLN A 239 14.25 10.88 16.83
CA GLN A 239 13.68 11.81 17.79
C GLN A 239 12.94 11.04 18.87
N THR A 240 13.24 11.34 20.14
CA THR A 240 12.45 10.86 21.27
C THR A 240 11.17 11.69 21.36
N ILE A 241 10.02 11.03 21.35
CA ILE A 241 8.69 11.65 21.47
C ILE A 241 8.29 11.77 22.94
N LYS A 242 8.47 10.69 23.70
CA LYS A 242 8.17 10.64 25.14
C LYS A 242 9.06 9.63 25.84
N ALA A 243 9.68 10.04 26.93
CA ALA A 243 10.48 9.21 27.82
C ALA A 243 10.20 9.63 29.27
N LEU A 244 10.64 8.83 30.24
CA LEU A 244 10.63 9.29 31.64
C LEU A 244 11.61 10.45 31.81
N ASP A 245 11.19 11.48 32.53
CA ASP A 245 12.09 12.56 32.93
C ASP A 245 13.13 12.00 33.90
N CYS A 246 14.41 11.99 33.49
CA CYS A 246 15.52 11.52 34.30
C CYS A 246 15.85 12.44 35.49
N GLN A 247 15.02 13.43 35.83
CA GLN A 247 15.28 14.36 36.93
C GLN A 247 14.87 13.85 38.32
N ASN A 248 14.20 12.69 38.43
CA ASN A 248 13.74 12.12 39.69
C ASN A 248 14.13 10.64 39.88
N LEU A 249 15.34 10.25 39.46
CA LEU A 249 15.94 8.95 39.80
C LEU A 249 17.06 9.13 40.83
#